data_AF-A0A1B6GXM7-F1
#
_entry.id   AF-A0A1B6GXM7-F1
#
_cell.length_a   1.000
_cell.length_b   1.000
_cell.length_c   1.000
_cell.angle_alpha   90.00
_cell.angle_beta   90.00
_cell.angle_gamma   90.00
#
_symmetry.space_group_name_H-M   'P 1'
#
loop_
_entity.id
_entity.type
_entity.pdbx_description
1 polymer ?
#
loop_
_entity_poly.entity_id
_entity_poly.type
_entity_poly.pdbx_seq_one_letter_code
_entity_poly.pdbx_strand_id
1 'polypeptide(L)'
;FHKFFDNAPKPLFKGRNYEEDMEIAEGCFRYIEKIFTQLEEFRAFELLRSGLDRSKYLLVKEAKVIAMTCTHAALKRKELVDLGFKYDNILMEESAQILEIETFIPLLLQNPEDGFSRLKRWIMIGDHHQLPPVIKNMAFQKYSNMEQSLFTRIVRLGVPTVDLDAQGRARPSICNLYNWRYKKLGNLSHVENWPMYRVANPGFAYDFQLINVEDFNGVGESEPSPYFYQNLAEAEYCVAVFMYMRLLGYPAEKISILTTYNGQKHLIRDVINIRCASNPLIGRPHKVTTVDKYQGQQNDYILLSLVRTKAVGHLRDVRRLVVAMSRARLGLYVFARVNLFNNCFELTPAIHQLTQRPLQLTLCPGETYPTQRLNSATPPSTMAVQDMAQMATYVYDYYITKVHAMKTAFYDAQKVWTKPATHRLVQPKRNIPAHPGADLDTDSEEEEERAKENDMETN
;
A
#
# COMPACT_ATOMS: atom_id res chain seq x y z
N PHE A 1 46.96 12.62 -11.09
CA PHE A 1 46.12 13.79 -10.74
C PHE A 1 46.11 14.07 -9.23
N HIS A 2 47.27 14.12 -8.56
CA HIS A 2 47.33 14.16 -7.08
C HIS A 2 46.59 15.36 -6.46
N LYS A 3 46.81 16.58 -6.98
CA LYS A 3 46.13 17.79 -6.47
C LYS A 3 44.61 17.74 -6.59
N PHE A 4 44.11 17.13 -7.67
CA PHE A 4 42.67 17.04 -7.93
C PHE A 4 41.97 16.11 -6.92
N PHE A 5 42.67 15.09 -6.43
CA PHE A 5 42.17 14.13 -5.44
C PHE A 5 42.62 14.46 -4.01
N ASP A 6 43.06 15.69 -3.73
CA ASP A 6 43.50 16.08 -2.37
C ASP A 6 42.37 16.08 -1.33
N ASN A 7 41.13 16.17 -1.79
CA ASN A 7 39.90 16.07 -1.00
C ASN A 7 39.40 14.64 -0.82
N ALA A 8 40.03 13.64 -1.45
CA ALA A 8 39.71 12.22 -1.24
C ALA A 8 40.34 11.69 0.06
N PRO A 9 39.84 10.57 0.63
CA PRO A 9 40.45 9.91 1.79
C PRO A 9 41.95 9.60 1.54
N LYS A 10 42.82 10.00 2.47
CA LYS A 10 44.28 9.82 2.36
C LYS A 10 44.79 8.68 3.26
N PRO A 11 45.88 7.96 2.87
CA PRO A 11 46.60 8.10 1.61
C PRO A 11 45.86 7.43 0.45
N LEU A 12 45.91 8.05 -0.73
CA LEU A 12 45.22 7.54 -1.94
C LEU A 12 45.85 6.23 -2.42
N PHE A 13 47.18 6.15 -2.42
CA PHE A 13 47.97 4.96 -2.75
C PHE A 13 48.46 4.31 -1.46
N LYS A 14 48.39 2.98 -1.39
CA LYS A 14 48.69 2.24 -0.16
C LYS A 14 50.14 1.78 -0.10
N GLY A 15 50.87 1.80 -1.22
CA GLY A 15 52.29 1.44 -1.29
C GLY A 15 52.57 -0.03 -0.99
N ARG A 16 51.56 -0.90 -1.10
CA ARG A 16 51.66 -2.32 -0.72
C ARG A 16 52.16 -3.21 -1.86
N ASN A 17 51.60 -3.04 -3.04
CA ASN A 17 52.06 -3.67 -4.28
C ASN A 17 51.70 -2.78 -5.48
N TYR A 18 52.39 -3.00 -6.60
CA TYR A 18 52.25 -2.17 -7.79
C TYR A 18 50.87 -2.34 -8.44
N GLU A 19 50.33 -3.57 -8.47
CA GLU A 19 49.07 -3.88 -9.12
C GLU A 19 47.88 -3.16 -8.44
N GLU A 20 47.84 -3.14 -7.11
CA GLU A 20 46.81 -2.44 -6.34
C GLU A 20 46.89 -0.92 -6.56
N ASP A 21 48.09 -0.35 -6.50
CA ASP A 21 48.26 1.10 -6.71
C ASP A 21 48.01 1.50 -8.17
N MET A 22 48.28 0.62 -9.14
CA MET A 22 47.94 0.85 -10.55
C MET A 22 46.43 0.80 -10.79
N GLU A 23 45.71 -0.17 -10.22
CA GLU A 23 44.24 -0.24 -10.29
C GLU A 23 43.60 1.01 -9.67
N ILE A 24 44.16 1.51 -8.55
CA ILE A 24 43.74 2.77 -7.94
C ILE A 24 43.97 3.95 -8.90
N ALA A 25 45.14 4.01 -9.55
CA ALA A 25 45.45 5.07 -10.52
C ALA A 25 44.50 5.04 -11.74
N GLU A 26 44.20 3.85 -12.26
CA GLU A 26 43.22 3.66 -13.33
C GLU A 26 41.80 4.04 -12.89
N GLY A 27 41.43 3.72 -11.65
CA GLY A 27 40.16 4.16 -11.05
C GLY A 27 40.05 5.68 -10.96
N CYS A 28 41.13 6.36 -10.57
CA CYS A 28 41.23 7.82 -10.58
C CYS A 28 41.10 8.40 -12.00
N PHE A 29 41.70 7.75 -13.00
CA PHE A 29 41.54 8.19 -14.39
C PHE A 29 40.11 8.00 -14.89
N ARG A 30 39.50 6.82 -14.67
CA ARG A 30 38.09 6.53 -14.98
C ARG A 30 37.14 7.55 -14.35
N TYR A 31 37.42 7.99 -13.13
CA TYR A 31 36.63 9.02 -12.46
C TYR A 31 36.68 10.36 -13.22
N ILE A 32 37.87 10.81 -13.61
CA ILE A 32 38.04 12.06 -14.36
C ILE A 32 37.43 11.94 -15.76
N GLU A 33 37.69 10.84 -16.45
CA GLU A 33 37.11 10.56 -17.76
C GLU A 33 35.58 10.58 -17.72
N LYS A 34 34.97 10.03 -16.66
CA LYS A 34 33.53 10.09 -16.44
C LYS A 34 33.01 11.53 -16.31
N ILE A 35 33.73 12.41 -15.62
CA ILE A 35 33.35 13.83 -15.52
C ILE A 35 33.29 14.46 -16.92
N PHE A 36 34.32 14.25 -17.74
CA PHE A 36 34.35 14.83 -19.08
C PHE A 36 33.34 14.18 -20.03
N THR A 37 33.09 12.87 -19.90
CA THR A 37 32.03 12.17 -20.64
C THR A 37 30.66 12.78 -20.32
N GLN A 38 30.37 13.02 -19.03
CA GLN A 38 29.12 13.66 -18.61
C GLN A 38 29.00 15.10 -19.11
N LEU A 39 30.10 15.87 -19.11
CA LEU A 39 30.08 17.23 -19.67
C LEU A 39 29.80 17.23 -21.17
N GLU A 40 30.35 16.26 -21.93
CA GLU A 40 30.05 16.11 -23.36
C GLU A 40 28.58 15.74 -23.60
N GLU A 41 28.03 14.80 -22.80
CA GLU A 41 26.59 14.46 -22.81
C GLU A 41 25.71 15.68 -22.50
N PHE A 42 26.14 16.56 -21.59
CA PHE A 42 25.40 17.75 -21.16
C PHE A 42 25.51 18.94 -22.10
N ARG A 43 26.48 18.95 -23.02
CA ARG A 43 26.67 20.02 -24.00
C ARG A 43 25.41 20.34 -24.79
N ALA A 44 24.57 19.33 -25.06
CA ALA A 44 23.30 19.51 -25.73
C ALA A 44 22.34 20.45 -24.98
N PHE A 45 22.39 20.51 -23.65
CA PHE A 45 21.53 21.41 -22.85
C PHE A 45 21.91 22.89 -22.97
N GLU A 46 23.17 23.19 -23.31
CA GLU A 46 23.62 24.55 -23.61
C GLU A 46 23.13 25.01 -24.99
N LEU A 47 23.11 24.09 -25.95
CA LEU A 47 22.68 24.35 -27.32
C LEU A 47 21.15 24.47 -27.44
N LEU A 48 20.42 23.67 -26.68
CA LEU A 48 18.96 23.61 -26.70
C LEU A 48 18.36 24.60 -25.71
N ARG A 49 17.61 25.60 -26.21
CA ARG A 49 17.05 26.69 -25.39
C ARG A 49 15.75 26.32 -24.68
N SER A 50 14.86 25.57 -25.35
CA SER A 50 13.54 25.26 -24.80
C SER A 50 13.58 23.98 -23.95
N GLY A 51 12.76 23.92 -22.90
CA GLY A 51 12.63 22.70 -22.07
C GLY A 51 12.12 21.50 -22.86
N LEU A 52 11.32 21.74 -23.91
CA LEU A 52 10.80 20.69 -24.80
C LEU A 52 11.91 20.06 -25.65
N ASP A 53 12.80 20.87 -26.21
CA ASP A 53 13.88 20.33 -27.05
C ASP A 53 14.90 19.58 -26.20
N ARG A 54 15.17 20.08 -24.99
CA ARG A 54 15.99 19.38 -23.99
C ARG A 54 15.42 18.01 -23.63
N SER A 55 14.11 17.90 -23.42
CA SER A 55 13.47 16.61 -23.12
C SER A 55 13.45 15.66 -24.32
N LYS A 56 13.30 16.18 -25.55
CA LYS A 56 13.45 15.39 -26.78
C LYS A 56 14.85 14.83 -26.95
N TYR A 57 15.89 15.63 -26.69
CA TYR A 57 17.28 15.14 -26.73
C TYR A 57 17.49 14.01 -25.72
N LEU A 58 17.01 14.19 -24.49
CA LEU A 58 17.06 13.15 -23.47
C LEU A 58 16.41 11.86 -23.95
N LEU A 59 15.21 11.96 -24.53
CA LEU A 59 14.43 10.82 -24.98
C LEU A 59 15.06 10.05 -26.16
N VAL A 60 15.70 10.76 -27.09
CA VAL A 60 16.20 10.16 -28.34
C VAL A 60 17.66 9.72 -28.24
N LYS A 61 18.48 10.38 -27.40
CA LYS A 61 19.94 10.19 -27.38
C LYS A 61 20.50 9.76 -26.03
N GLU A 62 20.10 10.42 -24.96
CA GLU A 62 20.76 10.27 -23.66
C GLU A 62 20.22 9.10 -22.84
N ALA A 63 18.89 8.99 -22.75
CA ALA A 63 18.23 8.05 -21.88
C ALA A 63 18.45 6.61 -22.36
N LYS A 64 19.07 5.79 -21.49
CA LYS A 64 19.26 4.35 -21.73
C LYS A 64 18.09 3.50 -21.25
N VAL A 65 17.29 4.04 -20.33
CA VAL A 65 16.06 3.43 -19.82
C VAL A 65 14.95 4.45 -19.90
N ILE A 66 13.93 4.17 -20.72
CA ILE A 66 12.75 4.99 -20.88
C ILE A 66 11.55 4.19 -20.38
N ALA A 67 10.82 4.74 -19.41
CA ALA A 67 9.62 4.13 -18.87
C ALA A 67 8.39 4.97 -19.23
N MET A 68 7.31 4.30 -19.64
CA MET A 68 6.02 4.92 -19.91
C MET A 68 4.90 3.89 -19.74
N THR A 69 3.67 4.33 -19.52
CA THR A 69 2.51 3.44 -19.52
C THR A 69 2.15 3.02 -20.95
N CYS A 70 1.52 1.85 -21.11
CA CYS A 70 1.01 1.39 -22.41
C CYS A 70 0.01 2.39 -23.03
N THR A 71 -0.83 3.02 -22.21
CA THR A 71 -1.74 4.09 -22.65
C THR A 71 -0.97 5.31 -23.19
N HIS A 72 0.12 5.71 -22.52
CA HIS A 72 0.94 6.82 -23.00
C HIS A 72 1.67 6.46 -24.29
N ALA A 73 2.21 5.25 -24.39
CA ALA A 73 2.82 4.72 -25.61
C ALA A 73 1.83 4.75 -26.79
N ALA A 74 0.57 4.37 -26.56
CA ALA A 74 -0.47 4.44 -27.56
C ALA A 74 -0.76 5.87 -28.05
N LEU A 75 -0.89 6.82 -27.11
CA LEU A 75 -1.17 8.23 -27.43
C LEU A 75 0.01 8.93 -28.12
N LYS A 76 1.25 8.61 -27.72
CA LYS A 76 2.47 9.27 -28.20
C LYS A 76 3.18 8.56 -29.34
N ARG A 77 2.66 7.43 -29.81
CA ARG A 77 3.27 6.63 -30.89
C ARG A 77 3.73 7.48 -32.06
N LYS A 78 2.85 8.32 -32.62
CA LYS A 78 3.16 9.16 -33.78
C LYS A 78 4.32 10.11 -33.49
N GLU A 79 4.25 10.83 -32.37
CA GLU A 79 5.29 11.77 -31.95
C GLU A 79 6.64 11.07 -31.74
N LEU A 80 6.66 9.91 -31.08
CA LEU A 80 7.89 9.13 -30.87
C LEU A 80 8.53 8.66 -32.18
N VAL A 81 7.71 8.20 -33.12
CA VAL A 81 8.17 7.78 -34.45
C VAL A 81 8.71 8.97 -35.24
N ASP A 82 8.00 10.10 -35.24
CA ASP A 82 8.41 11.33 -35.93
C ASP A 82 9.70 11.92 -35.33
N LEU A 83 9.90 11.76 -34.01
CA LEU A 83 11.14 12.14 -33.32
C LEU A 83 12.33 11.21 -33.63
N GLY A 84 12.10 10.07 -34.30
CA GLY A 84 13.13 9.08 -34.56
C GLY A 84 13.57 8.32 -33.30
N PHE A 85 12.64 8.10 -32.36
CA PHE A 85 12.89 7.28 -31.17
C PHE A 85 13.38 5.88 -31.56
N LYS A 86 14.39 5.36 -30.85
CA LYS A 86 14.99 4.05 -31.08
C LYS A 86 15.16 3.29 -29.77
N TYR A 87 14.95 1.98 -29.82
CA TYR A 87 15.17 1.08 -28.70
C TYR A 87 15.44 -0.35 -29.19
N ASP A 88 16.23 -1.07 -28.41
CA ASP A 88 16.63 -2.45 -28.72
C ASP A 88 15.84 -3.49 -27.90
N ASN A 89 15.31 -3.11 -26.72
CA ASN A 89 14.68 -4.05 -25.80
C ASN A 89 13.40 -3.44 -25.20
N ILE A 90 12.37 -4.25 -25.03
CA ILE A 90 11.14 -3.89 -24.32
C ILE A 90 11.01 -4.79 -23.09
N LEU A 91 10.72 -4.18 -21.95
CA LEU A 91 10.25 -4.85 -20.75
C LEU A 91 8.87 -4.31 -20.39
N MET A 92 7.91 -5.21 -20.19
CA MET A 92 6.55 -4.89 -19.78
C MET A 92 6.25 -5.53 -18.44
N GLU A 93 5.79 -4.74 -17.46
CA GLU A 93 5.24 -5.23 -16.21
C GLU A 93 3.70 -5.19 -16.26
N GLU A 94 3.05 -5.96 -15.40
CA GLU A 94 1.59 -6.12 -15.37
C GLU A 94 1.00 -6.55 -16.73
N SER A 95 1.77 -7.29 -17.54
CA SER A 95 1.44 -7.62 -18.93
C SER A 95 0.10 -8.34 -19.09
N ALA A 96 -0.34 -9.05 -18.05
CA ALA A 96 -1.64 -9.73 -18.04
C ALA A 96 -2.85 -8.77 -17.94
N GLN A 97 -2.64 -7.53 -17.47
CA GLN A 97 -3.65 -6.46 -17.29
C GLN A 97 -3.75 -5.50 -18.49
N ILE A 98 -2.84 -5.60 -19.45
CA ILE A 98 -2.79 -4.70 -20.62
C ILE A 98 -3.61 -5.30 -21.76
N LEU A 99 -4.43 -4.47 -22.44
CA LEU A 99 -5.19 -4.93 -23.59
C LEU A 99 -4.27 -5.45 -24.70
N GLU A 100 -4.75 -6.41 -25.47
CA GLU A 100 -4.04 -7.00 -26.61
C GLU A 100 -3.38 -5.92 -27.50
N ILE A 101 -4.17 -4.94 -27.95
CA ILE A 101 -3.70 -3.86 -28.82
C ILE A 101 -2.71 -2.92 -28.13
N GLU A 102 -2.93 -2.61 -26.85
CA GLU A 102 -2.04 -1.75 -26.05
C GLU A 102 -0.72 -2.44 -25.71
N THR A 103 -0.67 -3.77 -25.77
CA THR A 103 0.58 -4.54 -25.66
C THR A 103 1.33 -4.56 -27.00
N PHE A 104 0.61 -4.55 -28.12
CA PHE A 104 1.18 -4.58 -29.46
C PHE A 104 1.78 -3.23 -29.88
N ILE A 105 1.12 -2.11 -29.56
CA ILE A 105 1.58 -0.76 -29.95
C ILE A 105 3.03 -0.46 -29.54
N PRO A 106 3.47 -0.74 -28.30
CA PRO A 106 4.85 -0.51 -27.87
C PRO A 106 5.92 -1.21 -28.71
N LEU A 107 5.56 -2.27 -29.46
CA LEU A 107 6.50 -2.97 -30.37
C LEU A 107 6.87 -2.12 -31.59
N LEU A 108 6.09 -1.07 -31.88
CA LEU A 108 6.15 -0.27 -33.11
C LEU A 108 6.27 1.25 -32.80
N LEU A 109 6.99 1.61 -31.74
CA LEU A 109 7.28 3.01 -31.38
C LEU A 109 8.51 3.59 -32.12
N GLN A 110 9.12 2.80 -33.02
CA GLN A 110 10.29 3.18 -33.81
C GLN A 110 10.09 2.77 -35.28
N ASN A 111 10.80 3.45 -36.17
CA ASN A 111 10.86 3.07 -37.59
C ASN A 111 11.74 1.82 -37.79
N PRO A 112 11.48 1.01 -38.83
CA PRO A 112 12.39 -0.07 -39.23
C PRO A 112 13.79 0.46 -39.55
N GLU A 113 14.79 -0.38 -39.29
CA GLU A 113 16.19 -0.13 -39.65
C GLU A 113 16.59 -1.19 -40.68
N ASP A 114 17.03 -0.75 -41.85
CA ASP A 114 17.38 -1.62 -42.99
C ASP A 114 16.25 -2.59 -43.42
N GLY A 115 14.99 -2.16 -43.26
CA GLY A 115 13.81 -2.95 -43.61
C GLY A 115 13.36 -3.95 -42.53
N PHE A 116 14.05 -4.03 -41.39
CA PHE A 116 13.74 -4.95 -40.29
C PHE A 116 13.45 -4.21 -38.99
N SER A 117 12.79 -4.89 -38.04
CA SER A 117 12.63 -4.35 -36.69
C SER A 117 13.96 -4.37 -35.95
N ARG A 118 14.31 -3.25 -35.30
CA ARG A 118 15.48 -3.15 -34.41
C ARG A 118 15.31 -3.93 -33.09
N LEU A 119 14.08 -4.33 -32.75
CA LEU A 119 13.77 -4.98 -31.47
C LEU A 119 14.47 -6.34 -31.33
N LYS A 120 15.30 -6.49 -30.29
CA LYS A 120 16.10 -7.70 -30.00
C LYS A 120 15.52 -8.53 -28.86
N ARG A 121 14.92 -7.90 -27.85
CA ARG A 121 14.34 -8.59 -26.69
C ARG A 121 12.97 -8.04 -26.34
N TRP A 122 12.05 -8.94 -26.03
CA TRP A 122 10.72 -8.61 -25.54
C TRP A 122 10.44 -9.43 -24.28
N ILE A 123 10.48 -8.77 -23.14
CA ILE A 123 10.29 -9.35 -21.82
C ILE A 123 8.90 -8.93 -21.32
N MET A 124 8.05 -9.90 -21.01
CA MET A 124 6.74 -9.66 -20.42
C MET A 124 6.66 -10.32 -19.06
N ILE A 125 6.40 -9.53 -18.04
CA ILE A 125 6.15 -9.95 -16.67
C ILE A 125 4.69 -9.67 -16.37
N GLY A 126 3.95 -10.70 -15.95
CA GLY A 126 2.52 -10.60 -15.69
C GLY A 126 1.98 -11.87 -15.06
N ASP A 127 0.76 -11.79 -14.56
CA ASP A 127 0.07 -12.90 -13.92
C ASP A 127 -1.33 -13.10 -14.52
N HIS A 128 -1.46 -14.10 -15.38
CA HIS A 128 -2.72 -14.46 -16.05
C HIS A 128 -3.70 -15.20 -15.12
N HIS A 129 -3.27 -15.55 -13.90
CA HIS A 129 -4.14 -16.05 -12.84
C HIS A 129 -4.73 -14.93 -11.98
N GLN A 130 -4.31 -13.67 -12.16
CA GLN A 130 -4.92 -12.48 -11.57
C GLN A 130 -5.85 -11.78 -12.58
N LEU A 131 -6.41 -10.62 -12.19
CA LEU A 131 -7.44 -9.92 -12.95
C LEU A 131 -6.96 -9.50 -14.36
N PRO A 132 -7.82 -9.62 -15.39
CA PRO A 132 -7.55 -9.16 -16.75
C PRO A 132 -7.76 -7.65 -16.91
N PRO A 133 -7.46 -7.08 -18.10
CA PRO A 133 -7.85 -5.73 -18.47
C PRO A 133 -9.33 -5.44 -18.23
N VAL A 134 -9.64 -4.22 -17.75
CA VAL A 134 -11.01 -3.82 -17.46
C VAL A 134 -11.76 -3.48 -18.74
N ILE A 135 -12.79 -4.26 -19.08
CA ILE A 135 -13.72 -3.98 -20.17
C ILE A 135 -14.98 -3.32 -19.60
N LYS A 136 -15.25 -2.06 -20.00
CA LYS A 136 -16.40 -1.30 -19.48
C LYS A 136 -17.74 -1.96 -19.79
N ASN A 137 -17.92 -2.42 -21.02
CA ASN A 137 -19.13 -3.13 -21.43
C ASN A 137 -18.87 -4.63 -21.50
N MET A 138 -19.40 -5.34 -20.51
CA MET A 138 -19.25 -6.78 -20.33
C MET A 138 -19.76 -7.60 -21.53
N ALA A 139 -20.56 -7.02 -22.45
CA ALA A 139 -20.94 -7.69 -23.69
C ALA A 139 -19.72 -8.00 -24.57
N PHE A 140 -18.76 -7.08 -24.71
CA PHE A 140 -17.54 -7.32 -25.50
C PHE A 140 -16.65 -8.39 -24.86
N GLN A 141 -16.64 -8.48 -23.54
CA GLN A 141 -15.97 -9.58 -22.85
C GLN A 141 -16.67 -10.90 -23.16
N LYS A 142 -17.99 -10.99 -22.99
CA LYS A 142 -18.75 -12.24 -23.15
C LYS A 142 -18.76 -12.76 -24.58
N TYR A 143 -18.93 -11.89 -25.57
CA TYR A 143 -19.06 -12.29 -26.98
C TYR A 143 -17.74 -12.33 -27.74
N SER A 144 -16.78 -11.45 -27.40
CA SER A 144 -15.54 -11.28 -28.18
C SER A 144 -14.28 -11.60 -27.39
N ASN A 145 -14.39 -11.95 -26.10
CA ASN A 145 -13.24 -12.18 -25.21
C ASN A 145 -12.25 -11.00 -25.19
N MET A 146 -12.76 -9.76 -25.30
CA MET A 146 -11.93 -8.56 -25.44
C MET A 146 -11.01 -8.30 -24.23
N GLU A 147 -11.29 -8.91 -23.07
CA GLU A 147 -10.44 -8.82 -21.88
C GLU A 147 -9.16 -9.66 -21.98
N GLN A 148 -9.01 -10.51 -23.00
CA GLN A 148 -7.80 -11.30 -23.15
C GLN A 148 -6.61 -10.41 -23.50
N SER A 149 -5.61 -10.40 -22.63
CA SER A 149 -4.32 -9.76 -22.90
C SER A 149 -3.46 -10.62 -23.84
N LEU A 150 -2.55 -9.96 -24.55
CA LEU A 150 -1.56 -10.61 -25.42
C LEU A 150 -0.70 -11.59 -24.63
N PHE A 151 -0.35 -11.25 -23.40
CA PHE A 151 0.34 -12.13 -22.45
C PHE A 151 -0.47 -13.42 -22.20
N THR A 152 -1.74 -13.30 -21.81
CA THR A 152 -2.60 -14.46 -21.54
C THR A 152 -2.79 -15.32 -22.79
N ARG A 153 -2.93 -14.69 -23.97
CA ARG A 153 -3.04 -15.40 -25.25
C ARG A 153 -1.79 -16.21 -25.56
N ILE A 154 -0.61 -15.62 -25.41
CA ILE A 154 0.68 -16.27 -25.67
C ILE A 154 0.92 -17.45 -24.72
N VAL A 155 0.58 -17.29 -23.43
CA VAL A 155 0.64 -18.42 -22.47
C VAL A 155 -0.30 -19.56 -22.89
N ARG A 156 -1.53 -19.25 -23.31
CA ARG A 156 -2.48 -20.27 -23.79
C ARG A 156 -2.04 -20.97 -25.08
N LEU A 157 -1.24 -20.30 -25.91
CA LEU A 157 -0.66 -20.88 -27.13
C LEU A 157 0.55 -21.78 -26.84
N GLY A 158 0.96 -21.92 -25.57
CA GLY A 158 2.01 -22.85 -25.17
C GLY A 158 3.42 -22.26 -25.24
N VAL A 159 3.57 -20.93 -25.32
CA VAL A 159 4.89 -20.31 -25.20
C VAL A 159 5.45 -20.60 -23.80
N PRO A 160 6.72 -21.05 -23.69
CA PRO A 160 7.31 -21.42 -22.41
C PRO A 160 7.37 -20.22 -21.46
N THR A 161 6.98 -20.45 -20.22
CA THR A 161 6.96 -19.44 -19.15
C THR A 161 7.99 -19.77 -18.09
N VAL A 162 8.59 -18.72 -17.50
CA VAL A 162 9.30 -18.84 -16.23
C VAL A 162 8.30 -18.54 -15.12
N ASP A 163 7.82 -19.58 -14.45
CA ASP A 163 6.88 -19.47 -13.33
C ASP A 163 7.69 -19.24 -12.03
N LEU A 164 7.68 -18.01 -11.51
CA LEU A 164 8.31 -17.70 -10.22
C LEU A 164 7.57 -18.42 -9.09
N ASP A 165 8.30 -19.12 -8.23
CA ASP A 165 7.76 -20.15 -7.33
C ASP A 165 7.91 -19.83 -5.84
N ALA A 166 8.40 -18.64 -5.45
CA ALA A 166 8.54 -18.26 -4.04
C ALA A 166 8.07 -16.83 -3.76
N GLN A 167 7.05 -16.66 -2.92
CA GLN A 167 6.54 -15.35 -2.52
C GLN A 167 7.22 -14.78 -1.27
N GLY A 168 7.38 -13.46 -1.20
CA GLY A 168 8.11 -12.77 -0.14
C GLY A 168 7.31 -11.75 0.71
N ARG A 169 5.98 -11.71 0.61
CA ARG A 169 5.17 -10.59 1.12
C ARG A 169 4.17 -10.93 2.22
N ALA A 170 3.65 -12.16 2.25
CA ALA A 170 2.55 -12.57 3.12
C ALA A 170 2.91 -13.82 3.93
N ARG A 171 2.19 -14.09 5.02
CA ARG A 171 2.39 -15.32 5.80
C ARG A 171 2.16 -16.57 4.95
N PRO A 172 2.85 -17.70 5.23
CA PRO A 172 2.60 -18.98 4.55
C PRO A 172 1.15 -19.45 4.67
N SER A 173 0.52 -19.23 5.81
CA SER A 173 -0.89 -19.53 6.09
C SER A 173 -1.86 -18.80 5.15
N ILE A 174 -1.60 -17.53 4.85
CA ILE A 174 -2.37 -16.74 3.89
C ILE A 174 -2.02 -17.15 2.46
N CYS A 175 -0.75 -17.46 2.18
CA CYS A 175 -0.31 -17.91 0.86
C CYS A 175 -1.05 -19.18 0.40
N ASN A 176 -1.37 -20.09 1.33
CA ASN A 176 -2.13 -21.31 1.04
C ASN A 176 -3.52 -21.05 0.45
N LEU A 177 -4.11 -19.88 0.72
CA LEU A 177 -5.42 -19.51 0.19
C LEU A 177 -5.43 -19.26 -1.33
N TYR A 178 -4.26 -19.06 -1.95
CA TYR A 178 -4.15 -18.77 -3.39
C TYR A 178 -3.06 -19.56 -4.13
N ASN A 179 -2.08 -20.16 -3.44
CA ASN A 179 -0.96 -20.86 -4.09
C ASN A 179 -1.38 -22.08 -4.92
N TRP A 180 -2.50 -22.73 -4.58
CA TRP A 180 -3.09 -23.84 -5.32
C TRP A 180 -3.38 -23.51 -6.80
N ARG A 181 -3.49 -22.22 -7.16
CA ARG A 181 -3.71 -21.80 -8.55
C ARG A 181 -2.44 -21.82 -9.39
N TYR A 182 -1.27 -21.84 -8.75
CA TYR A 182 0.05 -21.65 -9.35
C TYR A 182 0.86 -22.94 -9.32
N LYS A 183 1.85 -23.05 -10.21
CA LYS A 183 2.76 -24.20 -10.24
C LYS A 183 3.81 -24.06 -9.14
N LYS A 184 3.74 -24.92 -8.12
CA LYS A 184 4.75 -25.03 -7.05
C LYS A 184 5.04 -23.73 -6.27
N LEU A 185 4.04 -22.84 -6.13
CA LEU A 185 4.23 -21.59 -5.39
C LEU A 185 4.39 -21.84 -3.88
N GLY A 186 5.60 -21.63 -3.37
CA GLY A 186 5.99 -21.64 -1.97
C GLY A 186 6.35 -20.24 -1.44
N ASN A 187 7.22 -20.20 -0.43
CA ASN A 187 7.59 -18.99 0.29
C ASN A 187 9.11 -18.77 0.25
N LEU A 188 9.55 -17.51 0.24
CA LEU A 188 10.95 -17.16 0.46
C LEU A 188 11.33 -17.34 1.94
N SER A 189 12.61 -17.62 2.18
CA SER A 189 13.13 -17.96 3.52
C SER A 189 12.85 -16.90 4.58
N HIS A 190 12.85 -15.61 4.24
CA HIS A 190 12.58 -14.54 5.20
C HIS A 190 11.13 -14.54 5.69
N VAL A 191 10.18 -14.99 4.87
CA VAL A 191 8.76 -15.10 5.27
C VAL A 191 8.57 -16.19 6.32
N GLU A 192 9.35 -17.26 6.26
CA GLU A 192 9.26 -18.37 7.20
C GLU A 192 9.96 -18.04 8.53
N ASN A 193 11.03 -17.24 8.48
CA ASN A 193 11.92 -17.05 9.62
C ASN A 193 11.69 -15.73 10.38
N TRP A 194 11.30 -14.64 9.71
CA TRP A 194 11.21 -13.33 10.37
C TRP A 194 10.09 -13.29 11.41
N PRO A 195 10.32 -12.70 12.60
CA PRO A 195 9.33 -12.65 13.68
C PRO A 195 7.98 -12.06 13.26
N MET A 196 7.99 -11.06 12.37
CA MET A 196 6.77 -10.39 11.91
C MET A 196 5.74 -11.35 11.27
N TYR A 197 6.18 -12.43 10.62
CA TYR A 197 5.31 -13.42 9.99
C TYR A 197 4.97 -14.59 10.92
N ARG A 198 5.56 -14.65 12.12
CA ARG A 198 5.33 -15.68 13.14
C ARG A 198 4.49 -15.21 14.33
N VAL A 199 4.53 -13.92 14.66
CA VAL A 199 3.73 -13.30 15.73
C VAL A 199 2.26 -13.26 15.31
N ALA A 200 1.34 -13.64 16.18
CA ALA A 200 -0.11 -13.64 15.92
C ALA A 200 -0.67 -12.23 15.76
N ASN A 201 -1.92 -12.12 15.29
CA ASN A 201 -2.63 -10.85 15.25
C ASN A 201 -3.28 -10.59 16.64
N PRO A 202 -2.86 -9.54 17.39
CA PRO A 202 -3.40 -9.26 18.72
C PRO A 202 -4.92 -9.21 18.76
N GLY A 203 -5.54 -9.87 19.73
CA GLY A 203 -7.00 -9.86 19.91
C GLY A 203 -7.77 -10.80 18.99
N PHE A 204 -7.09 -11.56 18.13
CA PHE A 204 -7.70 -12.59 17.28
C PHE A 204 -7.03 -13.94 17.50
N ALA A 205 -7.84 -15.00 17.60
CA ALA A 205 -7.31 -16.35 17.76
C ALA A 205 -6.56 -16.84 16.51
N TYR A 206 -6.97 -16.36 15.34
CA TYR A 206 -6.50 -16.81 14.04
C TYR A 206 -5.97 -15.63 13.21
N ASP A 207 -4.98 -15.89 12.37
CA ASP A 207 -4.44 -14.90 11.42
C ASP A 207 -5.37 -14.61 10.24
N PHE A 208 -6.24 -15.57 9.89
CA PHE A 208 -7.31 -15.36 8.93
C PHE A 208 -8.58 -16.12 9.35
N GLN A 209 -9.76 -15.59 9.05
CA GLN A 209 -11.03 -16.30 9.23
C GLN A 209 -12.03 -15.90 8.16
N LEU A 210 -12.91 -16.84 7.83
CA LEU A 210 -14.16 -16.57 7.13
C LEU A 210 -15.27 -16.49 8.18
N ILE A 211 -15.92 -15.35 8.26
CA ILE A 211 -17.00 -15.04 9.20
C ILE A 211 -18.32 -15.17 8.44
N ASN A 212 -19.18 -16.07 8.91
CA ASN A 212 -20.53 -16.21 8.37
C ASN A 212 -21.42 -15.06 8.86
N VAL A 213 -22.05 -14.37 7.93
CA VAL A 213 -22.96 -13.26 8.21
C VAL A 213 -24.34 -13.59 7.68
N GLU A 214 -25.25 -13.85 8.61
CA GLU A 214 -26.67 -14.09 8.34
C GLU A 214 -27.44 -12.78 8.10
N ASP A 215 -28.74 -12.90 7.84
CA ASP A 215 -29.61 -11.75 7.60
C ASP A 215 -29.72 -10.86 8.84
N PHE A 216 -29.71 -9.55 8.63
CA PHE A 216 -29.98 -8.57 9.68
C PHE A 216 -31.34 -7.92 9.41
N ASN A 217 -32.25 -7.97 10.38
CA ASN A 217 -33.64 -7.52 10.22
C ASN A 217 -34.34 -8.17 9.00
N GLY A 218 -34.05 -9.45 8.73
CA GLY A 218 -34.60 -10.19 7.60
C GLY A 218 -34.01 -9.81 6.23
N VAL A 219 -32.95 -8.99 6.19
CA VAL A 219 -32.30 -8.54 4.96
C VAL A 219 -30.84 -9.00 4.92
N GLY A 220 -30.49 -9.71 3.86
CA GLY A 220 -29.11 -10.06 3.50
C GLY A 220 -28.51 -9.05 2.52
N GLU A 221 -28.55 -9.36 1.22
CA GLU A 221 -28.16 -8.41 0.17
C GLU A 221 -29.30 -7.45 -0.18
N SER A 222 -28.99 -6.16 -0.28
CA SER A 222 -29.89 -5.09 -0.71
C SER A 222 -29.36 -4.40 -1.97
N GLU A 223 -30.27 -3.79 -2.72
CA GLU A 223 -29.99 -3.12 -4.00
C GLU A 223 -30.80 -1.81 -4.06
N PRO A 224 -30.33 -0.72 -3.41
CA PRO A 224 -31.06 0.56 -3.37
C PRO A 224 -31.15 1.22 -4.75
N SER A 225 -30.23 0.92 -5.66
CA SER A 225 -30.30 1.27 -7.07
C SER A 225 -29.81 0.09 -7.92
N PRO A 226 -30.26 -0.04 -9.19
CA PRO A 226 -29.91 -1.17 -10.02
C PRO A 226 -28.40 -1.41 -10.08
N TYR A 227 -27.98 -2.65 -9.85
CA TYR A 227 -26.60 -3.14 -9.78
C TYR A 227 -25.74 -2.54 -8.64
N PHE A 228 -26.34 -1.82 -7.70
CA PHE A 228 -25.65 -1.21 -6.57
C PHE A 228 -25.75 -2.07 -5.30
N TYR A 229 -25.20 -3.28 -5.39
CA TYR A 229 -25.29 -4.27 -4.32
C TYR A 229 -24.61 -3.83 -3.01
N GLN A 230 -25.33 -4.06 -1.91
CA GLN A 230 -24.96 -3.74 -0.54
C GLN A 230 -25.35 -4.86 0.42
N ASN A 231 -24.71 -4.90 1.58
CA ASN A 231 -25.07 -5.77 2.69
C ASN A 231 -24.74 -5.03 3.99
N LEU A 232 -25.79 -4.58 4.69
CA LEU A 232 -25.65 -3.76 5.89
C LEU A 232 -25.00 -4.53 7.04
N ALA A 233 -25.36 -5.81 7.22
CA ALA A 233 -24.79 -6.67 8.26
C ALA A 233 -23.28 -6.81 8.07
N GLU A 234 -22.82 -7.13 6.87
CA GLU A 234 -21.38 -7.23 6.58
C GLU A 234 -20.67 -5.87 6.72
N ALA A 235 -21.30 -4.76 6.30
CA ALA A 235 -20.70 -3.44 6.39
C ALA A 235 -20.49 -3.01 7.85
N GLU A 236 -21.53 -3.13 8.68
CA GLU A 236 -21.47 -2.83 10.11
C GLU A 236 -20.49 -3.75 10.84
N TYR A 237 -20.45 -5.04 10.49
CA TYR A 237 -19.51 -5.99 11.09
C TYR A 237 -18.05 -5.65 10.74
N CYS A 238 -17.76 -5.34 9.46
CA CYS A 238 -16.43 -4.89 9.04
C CYS A 238 -15.98 -3.66 9.82
N VAL A 239 -16.87 -2.67 9.97
CA VAL A 239 -16.54 -1.44 10.71
C VAL A 239 -16.38 -1.71 12.20
N ALA A 240 -17.21 -2.56 12.80
CA ALA A 240 -17.06 -2.97 14.20
C ALA A 240 -15.71 -3.66 14.46
N VAL A 241 -15.27 -4.55 13.57
CA VAL A 241 -13.94 -5.19 13.66
C VAL A 241 -12.81 -4.17 13.47
N PHE A 242 -12.95 -3.23 12.54
CA PHE A 242 -11.99 -2.12 12.40
C PHE A 242 -11.89 -1.27 13.68
N MET A 243 -13.04 -0.91 14.28
CA MET A 243 -13.09 -0.18 15.54
C MET A 243 -12.43 -0.97 16.67
N TYR A 244 -12.71 -2.28 16.78
CA TYR A 244 -12.05 -3.17 17.73
C TYR A 244 -10.53 -3.14 17.60
N MET A 245 -10.01 -3.31 16.38
CA MET A 245 -8.56 -3.25 16.11
C MET A 245 -7.97 -1.91 16.55
N ARG A 246 -8.64 -0.80 16.28
CA ARG A 246 -8.19 0.54 16.68
C ARG A 246 -8.18 0.71 18.20
N LEU A 247 -9.19 0.20 18.91
CA LEU A 247 -9.25 0.23 20.38
C LEU A 247 -8.19 -0.68 21.05
N LEU A 248 -7.72 -1.71 20.35
CA LEU A 248 -6.56 -2.50 20.77
C LEU A 248 -5.21 -1.80 20.55
N GLY A 249 -5.17 -0.74 19.73
CA GLY A 249 -3.97 0.02 19.41
C GLY A 249 -3.36 -0.27 18.03
N TYR A 250 -4.05 -0.98 17.14
CA TYR A 250 -3.53 -1.22 15.78
C TYR A 250 -3.38 0.10 15.01
N PRO A 251 -2.29 0.32 14.26
CA PRO A 251 -2.16 1.49 13.40
C PRO A 251 -3.19 1.49 12.27
N ALA A 252 -3.89 2.61 12.06
CA ALA A 252 -5.01 2.68 11.11
C ALA A 252 -4.54 2.56 9.65
N GLU A 253 -3.34 3.06 9.37
CA GLU A 253 -2.65 2.99 8.09
C GLU A 253 -2.30 1.54 7.68
N LYS A 254 -2.24 0.63 8.65
CA LYS A 254 -1.97 -0.81 8.42
C LYS A 254 -3.22 -1.62 8.12
N ILE A 255 -4.40 -1.00 8.15
CA ILE A 255 -5.67 -1.67 7.92
C ILE A 255 -6.32 -1.12 6.64
N SER A 256 -6.79 -2.00 5.77
CA SER A 256 -7.60 -1.63 4.61
C SER A 256 -8.84 -2.50 4.52
N ILE A 257 -9.95 -1.89 4.11
CA ILE A 257 -11.23 -2.57 3.95
C ILE A 257 -11.50 -2.72 2.46
N LEU A 258 -11.68 -3.96 2.02
CA LEU A 258 -11.94 -4.32 0.65
C LEU A 258 -13.34 -4.90 0.50
N THR A 259 -13.91 -4.74 -0.68
CA THR A 259 -15.17 -5.37 -1.05
C THR A 259 -15.20 -5.66 -2.54
N THR A 260 -16.09 -6.54 -2.96
CA THR A 260 -16.28 -6.88 -4.38
C THR A 260 -17.13 -5.84 -5.12
N TYR A 261 -17.99 -5.08 -4.44
CA TYR A 261 -18.95 -4.17 -5.08
C TYR A 261 -18.74 -2.70 -4.70
N ASN A 262 -18.95 -1.80 -5.67
CA ASN A 262 -18.90 -0.36 -5.41
C ASN A 262 -20.00 0.09 -4.44
N GLY A 263 -21.20 -0.51 -4.50
CA GLY A 263 -22.31 -0.19 -3.60
C GLY A 263 -21.92 -0.37 -2.13
N GLN A 264 -21.37 -1.53 -1.82
CA GLN A 264 -20.84 -1.84 -0.49
C GLN A 264 -19.69 -0.91 -0.07
N LYS A 265 -18.79 -0.55 -0.99
CA LYS A 265 -17.69 0.38 -0.70
C LYS A 265 -18.24 1.73 -0.22
N HIS A 266 -19.31 2.23 -0.83
CA HIS A 266 -19.97 3.46 -0.37
C HIS A 266 -20.62 3.26 0.98
N LEU A 267 -21.38 2.18 1.18
CA LEU A 267 -22.02 1.89 2.46
C LEU A 267 -21.01 1.81 3.62
N ILE A 268 -19.91 1.09 3.45
CA ILE A 268 -18.85 0.99 4.47
C ILE A 268 -18.27 2.38 4.79
N ARG A 269 -18.07 3.24 3.79
CA ARG A 269 -17.58 4.61 4.02
C ARG A 269 -18.59 5.44 4.80
N ASP A 270 -19.88 5.30 4.51
CA ASP A 270 -20.93 6.00 5.23
C ASP A 270 -20.98 5.56 6.69
N VAL A 271 -20.90 4.25 6.96
CA VAL A 271 -20.83 3.70 8.32
C VAL A 271 -19.58 4.20 9.07
N ILE A 272 -18.40 4.24 8.43
CA ILE A 272 -17.17 4.80 9.02
C ILE A 272 -17.33 6.29 9.34
N ASN A 273 -17.94 7.06 8.44
CA ASN A 273 -18.14 8.49 8.64
C ASN A 273 -19.07 8.77 9.83
N ILE A 274 -20.14 7.97 9.98
CA ILE A 274 -21.10 8.11 11.07
C ILE A 274 -20.50 7.64 12.41
N ARG A 275 -19.80 6.50 12.44
CA ARG A 275 -19.35 5.86 13.70
C ARG A 275 -17.93 6.23 14.14
N CYS A 276 -17.03 6.54 13.22
CA CYS A 276 -15.58 6.59 13.50
C CYS A 276 -14.95 7.96 13.26
N ALA A 277 -15.39 8.71 12.24
CA ALA A 277 -14.58 9.80 11.68
C ALA A 277 -14.28 10.96 12.64
N SER A 278 -15.16 11.26 13.58
CA SER A 278 -14.96 12.30 14.61
C SER A 278 -14.26 11.80 15.87
N ASN A 279 -14.01 10.49 16.00
CA ASN A 279 -13.50 9.86 17.21
C ASN A 279 -11.96 9.76 17.19
N PRO A 280 -11.24 10.48 18.07
CA PRO A 280 -9.78 10.51 18.08
C PRO A 280 -9.12 9.14 18.29
N LEU A 281 -9.80 8.21 18.96
CA LEU A 281 -9.27 6.88 19.24
C LEU A 281 -9.31 5.95 18.02
N ILE A 282 -10.22 6.20 17.08
CA ILE A 282 -10.51 5.27 15.97
C ILE A 282 -9.92 5.75 14.66
N GLY A 283 -10.14 7.00 14.27
CA GLY A 283 -9.64 7.52 12.98
C GLY A 283 -10.24 6.79 11.76
N ARG A 284 -9.45 6.65 10.69
CA ARG A 284 -9.89 6.07 9.40
C ARG A 284 -8.90 5.02 8.90
N PRO A 285 -9.37 3.95 8.23
CA PRO A 285 -8.47 2.98 7.61
C PRO A 285 -7.70 3.63 6.46
N HIS A 286 -6.56 3.03 6.08
CA HIS A 286 -5.74 3.52 4.97
C HIS A 286 -6.55 3.66 3.66
N LYS A 287 -7.38 2.66 3.36
CA LYS A 287 -8.21 2.67 2.15
C LYS A 287 -9.47 1.83 2.34
N VAL A 288 -10.58 2.33 1.78
CA VAL A 288 -11.82 1.58 1.57
C VAL A 288 -12.09 1.55 0.07
N THR A 289 -11.93 0.41 -0.58
CA THR A 289 -12.02 0.30 -2.05
C THR A 289 -12.46 -1.09 -2.50
N THR A 290 -12.74 -1.24 -3.79
CA THR A 290 -13.02 -2.55 -4.37
C THR A 290 -11.74 -3.36 -4.58
N VAL A 291 -11.84 -4.70 -4.56
CA VAL A 291 -10.73 -5.63 -4.87
C VAL A 291 -10.07 -5.28 -6.20
N ASP A 292 -10.88 -5.05 -7.24
CA ASP A 292 -10.41 -4.71 -8.59
C ASP A 292 -9.55 -3.43 -8.62
N LYS A 293 -9.86 -2.43 -7.77
CA LYS A 293 -9.08 -1.17 -7.67
C LYS A 293 -7.88 -1.27 -6.71
N TYR A 294 -7.69 -2.42 -6.07
CA TYR A 294 -6.62 -2.70 -5.12
C TYR A 294 -5.57 -3.69 -5.65
N GLN A 295 -5.63 -3.97 -6.95
CA GLN A 295 -4.60 -4.75 -7.65
C GLN A 295 -3.24 -4.04 -7.53
N GLY A 296 -2.17 -4.83 -7.47
CA GLY A 296 -0.81 -4.35 -7.19
C GLY A 296 -0.57 -3.87 -5.74
N GLN A 297 -1.61 -3.48 -4.99
CA GLN A 297 -1.50 -2.98 -3.62
C GLN A 297 -1.58 -4.09 -2.57
N GLN A 298 -1.15 -3.76 -1.35
CA GLN A 298 -1.16 -4.65 -0.20
C GLN A 298 -1.26 -3.86 1.11
N ASN A 299 -1.78 -4.50 2.15
CA ASN A 299 -1.68 -3.99 3.51
C ASN A 299 -1.45 -5.11 4.52
N ASP A 300 -1.04 -4.76 5.74
CA ASP A 300 -0.79 -5.73 6.81
C ASP A 300 -2.08 -6.48 7.15
N TYR A 301 -3.19 -5.76 7.29
CA TYR A 301 -4.49 -6.33 7.64
C TYR A 301 -5.58 -5.94 6.63
N ILE A 302 -6.31 -6.93 6.14
CA ILE A 302 -7.43 -6.75 5.20
C ILE A 302 -8.73 -7.26 5.83
N LEU A 303 -9.74 -6.39 5.84
CA LEU A 303 -11.13 -6.77 6.11
C LEU A 303 -11.85 -6.84 4.77
N LEU A 304 -12.42 -7.99 4.41
CA LEU A 304 -13.00 -8.24 3.09
C LEU A 304 -14.49 -8.57 3.20
N SER A 305 -15.36 -7.77 2.59
CA SER A 305 -16.80 -8.06 2.49
C SER A 305 -17.16 -8.61 1.10
N LEU A 306 -17.81 -9.77 1.04
CA LEU A 306 -18.21 -10.44 -0.21
C LEU A 306 -19.63 -10.06 -0.68
N VAL A 307 -20.45 -9.50 0.21
CA VAL A 307 -21.76 -8.85 -0.02
C VAL A 307 -22.89 -9.81 -0.35
N ARG A 308 -22.66 -10.69 -1.32
CA ARG A 308 -23.73 -11.46 -1.97
C ARG A 308 -24.30 -12.54 -1.05
N THR A 309 -25.61 -12.69 -1.12
CA THR A 309 -26.39 -13.71 -0.40
C THR A 309 -27.27 -14.53 -1.34
N LYS A 310 -27.63 -14.01 -2.53
CA LYS A 310 -28.50 -14.73 -3.49
C LYS A 310 -27.74 -15.44 -4.61
N ALA A 311 -26.72 -14.79 -5.17
CA ALA A 311 -25.92 -15.34 -6.26
C ALA A 311 -24.45 -14.89 -6.15
N VAL A 312 -23.51 -15.77 -6.46
CA VAL A 312 -22.06 -15.54 -6.31
C VAL A 312 -21.58 -14.28 -7.06
N GLY A 313 -22.19 -13.98 -8.22
CA GLY A 313 -21.83 -12.83 -9.04
C GLY A 313 -20.44 -12.94 -9.66
N HIS A 314 -19.74 -11.81 -9.81
CA HIS A 314 -18.45 -11.74 -10.49
C HIS A 314 -17.26 -12.29 -9.68
N LEU A 315 -17.48 -12.72 -8.43
CA LEU A 315 -16.46 -13.43 -7.65
C LEU A 315 -16.28 -14.89 -8.11
N ARG A 316 -17.21 -15.43 -8.92
CA ARG A 316 -17.05 -16.74 -9.58
C ARG A 316 -15.81 -16.79 -10.47
N ASP A 317 -15.35 -15.63 -10.93
CA ASP A 317 -14.05 -15.49 -11.58
C ASP A 317 -12.92 -15.74 -10.56
N VAL A 318 -12.30 -16.91 -10.66
CA VAL A 318 -11.17 -17.34 -9.81
C VAL A 318 -10.05 -16.31 -9.77
N ARG A 319 -9.84 -15.54 -10.85
CA ARG A 319 -8.83 -14.49 -10.88
C ARG A 319 -9.09 -13.42 -9.82
N ARG A 320 -10.37 -13.07 -9.63
CA ARG A 320 -10.80 -12.09 -8.63
C ARG A 320 -10.70 -12.65 -7.22
N LEU A 321 -10.97 -13.94 -7.03
CA LEU A 321 -10.74 -14.64 -5.77
C LEU A 321 -9.26 -14.62 -5.38
N VAL A 322 -8.37 -14.98 -6.31
CA VAL A 322 -6.91 -14.98 -6.09
C VAL A 322 -6.41 -13.59 -5.71
N VAL A 323 -6.87 -12.54 -6.39
CA VAL A 323 -6.55 -11.16 -5.99
C VAL A 323 -7.07 -10.87 -4.58
N ALA A 324 -8.33 -11.19 -4.27
CA ALA A 324 -8.93 -10.94 -2.96
C ALA A 324 -8.18 -11.64 -1.81
N MET A 325 -7.77 -12.90 -1.99
CA MET A 325 -7.05 -13.69 -0.98
C MET A 325 -5.59 -13.25 -0.79
N SER A 326 -5.00 -12.54 -1.77
CA SER A 326 -3.58 -12.19 -1.75
C SER A 326 -3.27 -10.78 -1.27
N ARG A 327 -4.27 -9.95 -0.90
CA ARG A 327 -4.04 -8.53 -0.53
C ARG A 327 -3.45 -8.34 0.87
N ALA A 328 -3.64 -9.31 1.77
CA ALA A 328 -3.18 -9.27 3.14
C ALA A 328 -1.75 -9.78 3.29
N ARG A 329 -0.96 -9.13 4.15
CA ARG A 329 0.36 -9.64 4.55
C ARG A 329 0.31 -10.46 5.83
N LEU A 330 -0.40 -9.96 6.84
CA LEU A 330 -0.40 -10.50 8.20
C LEU A 330 -1.76 -10.98 8.66
N GLY A 331 -2.87 -10.37 8.21
CA GLY A 331 -4.21 -10.86 8.56
C GLY A 331 -5.30 -10.61 7.54
N LEU A 332 -6.18 -11.60 7.37
CA LEU A 332 -7.29 -11.58 6.41
C LEU A 332 -8.59 -12.02 7.08
N TYR A 333 -9.54 -11.11 7.25
CA TYR A 333 -10.85 -11.43 7.82
C TYR A 333 -11.93 -11.19 6.76
N VAL A 334 -12.61 -12.27 6.37
CA VAL A 334 -13.57 -12.28 5.26
C VAL A 334 -14.98 -12.41 5.82
N PHE A 335 -15.90 -11.53 5.43
CA PHE A 335 -17.30 -11.51 5.84
C PHE A 335 -18.16 -11.89 4.64
N ALA A 336 -19.00 -12.93 4.79
CA ALA A 336 -19.79 -13.46 3.69
C ALA A 336 -20.96 -14.34 4.18
N ARG A 337 -21.93 -14.59 3.31
CA ARG A 337 -22.85 -15.73 3.46
C ARG A 337 -22.16 -17.02 3.02
N VAL A 338 -21.65 -17.80 3.96
CA VAL A 338 -20.78 -18.95 3.67
C VAL A 338 -21.48 -20.00 2.82
N ASN A 339 -22.75 -20.28 3.11
CA ASN A 339 -23.55 -21.26 2.34
C ASN A 339 -23.60 -20.95 0.84
N LEU A 340 -23.64 -19.68 0.44
CA LEU A 340 -23.67 -19.29 -0.97
C LEU A 340 -22.37 -19.66 -1.68
N PHE A 341 -21.23 -19.36 -1.07
CA PHE A 341 -19.92 -19.55 -1.69
C PHE A 341 -19.43 -21.01 -1.61
N ASN A 342 -19.87 -21.77 -0.61
CA ASN A 342 -19.63 -23.22 -0.52
C ASN A 342 -20.19 -23.98 -1.73
N ASN A 343 -21.32 -23.52 -2.28
CA ASN A 343 -21.98 -24.15 -3.43
C ASN A 343 -21.29 -23.84 -4.77
N CYS A 344 -20.25 -22.99 -4.79
CA CYS A 344 -19.54 -22.62 -6.02
C CYS A 344 -18.30 -23.49 -6.21
N PHE A 345 -18.35 -24.41 -7.17
CA PHE A 345 -17.26 -25.35 -7.46
C PHE A 345 -15.92 -24.68 -7.75
N GLU A 346 -15.93 -23.57 -8.50
CA GLU A 346 -14.70 -22.87 -8.88
C GLU A 346 -13.97 -22.23 -7.69
N LEU A 347 -14.68 -21.97 -6.58
CA LEU A 347 -14.13 -21.33 -5.38
C LEU A 347 -13.73 -22.36 -4.30
N THR A 348 -14.09 -23.63 -4.50
CA THR A 348 -13.89 -24.70 -3.52
C THR A 348 -12.46 -24.77 -2.95
N PRO A 349 -11.37 -24.63 -3.72
CA PRO A 349 -10.02 -24.77 -3.16
C PRO A 349 -9.66 -23.74 -2.08
N ALA A 350 -10.17 -22.51 -2.19
CA ALA A 350 -9.95 -21.47 -1.18
C ALA A 350 -11.00 -21.53 -0.07
N ILE A 351 -12.28 -21.70 -0.45
CA ILE A 351 -13.38 -21.72 0.51
C ILE A 351 -13.28 -22.93 1.45
N HIS A 352 -12.89 -24.10 0.93
CA HIS A 352 -12.67 -25.28 1.77
C HIS A 352 -11.64 -25.02 2.87
N GLN A 353 -10.49 -24.41 2.52
CA GLN A 353 -9.47 -24.03 3.49
C GLN A 353 -9.98 -23.01 4.51
N LEU A 354 -10.78 -22.03 4.05
CA LEU A 354 -11.40 -21.03 4.93
C LEU A 354 -12.40 -21.67 5.92
N THR A 355 -13.15 -22.70 5.48
CA THR A 355 -14.13 -23.41 6.31
C THR A 355 -13.53 -24.44 7.27
N GLN A 356 -12.23 -24.73 7.19
CA GLN A 356 -11.54 -25.56 8.19
C GLN A 356 -11.41 -24.86 9.55
N ARG A 357 -11.62 -23.54 9.59
CA ARG A 357 -11.63 -22.73 10.82
C ARG A 357 -13.07 -22.38 11.23
N PRO A 358 -13.30 -22.03 12.51
CA PRO A 358 -14.62 -21.59 12.96
C PRO A 358 -15.14 -20.41 12.13
N LEU A 359 -16.41 -20.51 11.74
CA LEU A 359 -17.11 -19.48 10.96
C LEU A 359 -17.60 -18.30 11.82
N GLN A 360 -17.43 -18.40 13.14
CA GLN A 360 -17.68 -17.33 14.10
C GLN A 360 -16.37 -16.63 14.40
N LEU A 361 -16.39 -15.29 14.42
CA LEU A 361 -15.19 -14.50 14.71
C LEU A 361 -14.70 -14.84 16.12
N THR A 362 -13.47 -15.33 16.23
CA THR A 362 -12.92 -15.77 17.52
C THR A 362 -11.91 -14.74 18.03
N LEU A 363 -12.34 -13.96 19.03
CA LEU A 363 -11.54 -12.91 19.65
C LEU A 363 -10.73 -13.45 20.83
N CYS A 364 -9.64 -12.77 21.15
CA CYS A 364 -8.80 -13.02 22.32
C CYS A 364 -8.86 -11.80 23.25
N PRO A 365 -9.91 -11.68 24.08
CA PRO A 365 -10.06 -10.54 24.97
C PRO A 365 -8.89 -10.48 25.96
N GLY A 366 -8.26 -9.31 26.09
CA GLY A 366 -7.11 -9.09 26.99
C GLY A 366 -5.77 -8.91 26.29
N GLU A 367 -5.66 -9.22 25.00
CA GLU A 367 -4.47 -8.88 24.21
C GLU A 367 -4.54 -7.45 23.67
N THR A 368 -3.41 -6.73 23.71
CA THR A 368 -3.27 -5.40 23.11
C THR A 368 -2.23 -5.43 22.00
N TYR A 369 -2.26 -4.42 21.12
CA TYR A 369 -1.27 -4.27 20.07
C TYR A 369 -0.03 -3.53 20.60
N PRO A 370 1.21 -4.00 20.32
CA PRO A 370 1.57 -5.28 19.68
C PRO A 370 1.53 -6.46 20.66
N THR A 371 1.37 -7.68 20.14
CA THR A 371 1.44 -8.94 20.92
C THR A 371 2.80 -9.61 20.74
N GLN A 372 3.18 -10.46 21.70
CA GLN A 372 4.31 -11.37 21.59
C GLN A 372 3.88 -12.83 21.35
N ARG A 373 2.56 -13.10 21.35
CA ARG A 373 2.03 -14.44 21.12
C ARG A 373 2.40 -14.90 19.71
N LEU A 374 2.92 -16.12 19.60
CA LEU A 374 3.16 -16.76 18.31
C LEU A 374 1.85 -17.28 17.71
N ASN A 375 1.75 -17.27 16.39
CA ASN A 375 0.56 -17.72 15.66
C ASN A 375 0.26 -19.23 15.87
N SER A 376 1.28 -20.01 16.24
CA SER A 376 1.14 -21.43 16.58
C SER A 376 0.72 -21.69 18.03
N ALA A 377 0.75 -20.66 18.89
CA ALA A 377 0.42 -20.81 20.30
C ALA A 377 -1.08 -20.66 20.54
N THR A 378 -1.64 -21.53 21.37
CA THR A 378 -3.04 -21.45 21.78
C THR A 378 -3.28 -20.15 22.56
N PRO A 379 -4.27 -19.34 22.19
CA PRO A 379 -4.62 -18.14 22.94
C PRO A 379 -5.09 -18.48 24.36
N PRO A 380 -4.78 -17.64 25.37
CA PRO A 380 -5.07 -17.91 26.77
C PRO A 380 -6.57 -17.86 27.10
N SER A 381 -7.33 -17.02 26.40
CA SER A 381 -8.77 -16.92 26.51
C SER A 381 -9.35 -16.59 25.14
N THR A 382 -10.47 -17.22 24.78
CA THR A 382 -11.15 -16.99 23.51
C THR A 382 -12.62 -16.69 23.72
N MET A 383 -13.16 -15.81 22.87
CA MET A 383 -14.57 -15.46 22.83
C MET A 383 -15.05 -15.58 21.38
N ALA A 384 -16.01 -16.48 21.15
CA ALA A 384 -16.67 -16.61 19.85
C ALA A 384 -17.82 -15.61 19.75
N VAL A 385 -17.74 -14.72 18.77
CA VAL A 385 -18.79 -13.73 18.48
C VAL A 385 -19.81 -14.37 17.54
N GLN A 386 -21.05 -14.45 17.99
CA GLN A 386 -22.16 -15.12 17.32
C GLN A 386 -22.60 -14.37 16.05
N ASP A 387 -22.74 -13.05 16.14
CA ASP A 387 -23.24 -12.21 15.06
C ASP A 387 -22.69 -10.78 15.10
N MET A 388 -23.10 -9.98 14.10
CA MET A 388 -22.73 -8.56 13.99
C MET A 388 -23.22 -7.74 15.19
N ALA A 389 -24.43 -8.01 15.71
CA ALA A 389 -25.01 -7.25 16.80
C ALA A 389 -24.21 -7.42 18.09
N GLN A 390 -23.83 -8.66 18.42
CA GLN A 390 -22.95 -8.96 19.54
C GLN A 390 -21.58 -8.29 19.37
N MET A 391 -21.02 -8.28 18.16
CA MET A 391 -19.77 -7.56 17.91
C MET A 391 -19.92 -6.06 18.16
N ALA A 392 -20.99 -5.44 17.66
CA ALA A 392 -21.24 -4.02 17.81
C ALA A 392 -21.42 -3.63 19.29
N THR A 393 -22.18 -4.42 20.06
CA THR A 393 -22.33 -4.23 21.51
C THR A 393 -21.00 -4.39 22.24
N TYR A 394 -20.23 -5.44 21.94
CA TYR A 394 -18.92 -5.66 22.54
C TYR A 394 -17.95 -4.50 22.29
N VAL A 395 -17.92 -3.97 21.06
CA VAL A 395 -17.08 -2.81 20.69
C VAL A 395 -17.54 -1.54 21.40
N TYR A 396 -18.84 -1.34 21.52
CA TYR A 396 -19.41 -0.20 22.25
C TYR A 396 -19.02 -0.24 23.74
N ASP A 397 -19.22 -1.38 24.40
CA ASP A 397 -18.88 -1.56 25.82
C ASP A 397 -17.37 -1.40 26.05
N TYR A 398 -16.55 -1.93 25.14
CA TYR A 398 -15.10 -1.78 25.20
C TYR A 398 -14.65 -0.33 24.98
N TYR A 399 -15.28 0.39 24.05
CA TYR A 399 -15.03 1.81 23.83
C TYR A 399 -15.38 2.65 25.07
N ILE A 400 -16.57 2.45 25.64
CA ILE A 400 -17.02 3.16 26.85
C ILE A 400 -16.06 2.89 28.01
N THR A 401 -15.65 1.63 28.21
CA THR A 401 -14.65 1.24 29.22
C THR A 401 -13.32 1.97 29.02
N LYS A 402 -12.81 2.04 27.79
CA LYS A 402 -11.57 2.77 27.46
C LYS A 402 -11.70 4.26 27.70
N VAL A 403 -12.82 4.87 27.32
CA VAL A 403 -13.08 6.30 27.55
C VAL A 403 -13.16 6.61 29.04
N HIS A 404 -13.84 5.76 29.83
CA HIS A 404 -13.86 5.92 31.28
C HIS A 404 -12.47 5.78 31.89
N ALA A 405 -11.69 4.77 31.50
CA ALA A 405 -10.32 4.60 31.98
C ALA A 405 -9.43 5.82 31.64
N MET A 406 -9.56 6.38 30.44
CA MET A 406 -8.83 7.60 30.03
C MET A 406 -9.28 8.84 30.82
N LYS A 407 -10.60 9.00 31.06
CA LYS A 407 -11.12 10.09 31.90
C LYS A 407 -10.58 9.98 33.32
N THR A 408 -10.62 8.80 33.93
CA THR A 408 -10.08 8.56 35.27
C THR A 408 -8.59 8.85 35.33
N ALA A 409 -7.80 8.35 34.38
CA ALA A 409 -6.37 8.62 34.28
C ALA A 409 -6.07 10.13 34.09
N PHE A 410 -6.89 10.84 33.31
CA PHE A 410 -6.78 12.28 33.15
C PHE A 410 -7.04 13.03 34.47
N TYR A 411 -8.13 12.70 35.18
CA TYR A 411 -8.45 13.33 36.47
C TYR A 411 -7.43 12.99 37.56
N ASP A 412 -6.89 11.77 37.59
CA ASP A 412 -5.86 11.38 38.54
C ASP A 412 -4.51 12.06 38.23
N ALA A 413 -4.15 12.20 36.96
CA ALA A 413 -2.98 13.01 36.56
C ALA A 413 -3.14 14.49 36.95
N GLN A 414 -4.37 15.03 36.89
CA GLN A 414 -4.68 16.40 37.32
C GLN A 414 -4.54 16.58 38.83
N LYS A 415 -4.87 15.56 39.65
CA LYS A 415 -4.66 15.59 41.11
C LYS A 415 -3.18 15.59 41.50
N VAL A 416 -2.30 15.06 40.64
CA VAL A 416 -0.84 15.02 40.86
C VAL A 416 -0.15 16.31 40.38
N TRP A 417 -0.86 17.19 39.68
CA TRP A 417 -0.30 18.50 39.29
C TRP A 417 -0.20 19.45 40.49
N THR A 418 0.93 19.40 41.18
CA THR A 418 1.36 20.49 42.06
C THR A 418 1.86 21.65 41.19
N LYS A 419 1.35 22.86 41.43
CA LYS A 419 1.95 24.09 40.88
C LYS A 419 3.47 24.03 41.13
N PRO A 420 4.32 24.35 40.15
CA PRO A 420 5.73 24.61 40.43
C PRO A 420 5.79 25.59 41.60
N ALA A 421 6.48 25.21 42.68
CA ALA A 421 6.52 25.98 43.90
C ALA A 421 6.78 27.45 43.56
N THR A 422 5.93 28.34 44.06
CA THR A 422 6.23 29.76 44.19
C THR A 422 7.45 29.87 45.10
N HIS A 423 8.64 29.66 44.53
CA HIS A 423 9.87 30.12 45.14
C HIS A 423 9.70 31.63 45.26
N ARG A 424 9.48 32.10 46.49
CA ARG A 424 9.81 33.48 46.84
C ARG A 424 11.24 33.68 46.35
N LEU A 425 11.41 34.54 45.35
CA LEU A 425 12.71 35.09 45.01
C LEU A 425 13.25 35.72 46.29
N VAL A 426 14.13 35.00 46.99
CA VAL A 426 14.96 35.61 48.01
C VAL A 426 15.85 36.56 47.22
N GLN A 427 15.55 37.86 47.31
CA GLN A 427 16.40 38.87 46.71
C GLN A 427 17.83 38.66 47.22
N PRO A 428 18.83 38.55 46.33
CA PRO A 428 20.21 38.46 46.77
C PRO A 428 20.55 39.73 47.54
N LYS A 429 21.10 39.57 48.76
CA LYS A 429 21.64 40.68 49.55
C LYS A 429 22.70 41.41 48.73
N ARG A 430 22.35 42.60 48.24
CA ARG A 430 23.26 43.55 47.59
C ARG A 430 24.25 44.05 48.64
N ASN A 431 25.48 43.53 48.63
CA ASN A 431 26.60 44.21 49.25
C ASN A 431 27.05 45.32 48.30
N ILE A 432 26.88 46.57 48.74
CA ILE A 432 27.30 47.78 48.05
C ILE A 432 28.69 48.16 48.60
N PRO A 433 29.77 48.10 47.83
CA PRO A 433 30.98 48.87 48.09
C PRO A 433 30.82 50.30 47.54
N ALA A 434 31.41 51.25 48.25
CA ALA A 434 31.28 52.69 48.04
C ALA A 434 31.66 53.18 46.63
N HIS A 435 30.91 54.17 46.16
CA HIS A 435 31.16 55.03 44.98
C HIS A 435 32.54 55.75 45.07
N PRO A 436 33.14 56.20 43.95
CA PRO A 436 32.73 57.51 43.38
C PRO A 436 32.80 57.62 41.84
N GLY A 437 31.93 58.48 41.28
CA GLY A 437 31.87 58.86 39.87
C GLY A 437 30.56 58.42 39.21
N ALA A 438 29.48 59.19 39.36
CA ALA A 438 29.04 60.23 38.42
C ALA A 438 28.56 59.60 37.10
N ASP A 439 27.25 59.45 36.91
CA ASP A 439 26.37 60.40 36.19
C ASP A 439 26.56 60.21 34.67
N LEU A 440 25.60 59.99 33.79
CA LEU A 440 24.15 60.26 33.69
C LEU A 440 23.66 59.59 32.36
N ASP A 441 22.35 59.59 32.15
CA ASP A 441 21.64 59.53 30.83
C ASP A 441 21.39 58.14 30.20
N THR A 442 20.21 57.52 30.43
CA THR A 442 18.94 57.57 29.65
C THR A 442 18.97 56.76 28.36
N ASP A 443 18.37 55.57 28.38
CA ASP A 443 17.97 54.80 27.19
C ASP A 443 16.47 55.00 26.91
N SER A 444 16.20 55.29 25.66
CA SER A 444 14.91 55.57 25.01
C SER A 444 14.21 54.29 24.50
N GLU A 445 12.87 54.30 24.58
CA GLU A 445 11.89 53.77 23.60
C GLU A 445 11.75 52.22 23.51
N GLU A 446 10.63 51.56 23.90
CA GLU A 446 9.25 51.58 23.31
C GLU A 446 9.32 51.56 21.76
N GLU A 447 8.53 50.90 20.94
CA GLU A 447 7.38 50.01 20.90
C GLU A 447 7.28 49.67 19.39
N GLU A 448 6.73 48.51 18.97
CA GLU A 448 6.09 48.23 17.65
C GLU A 448 6.18 46.72 17.35
N GLU A 449 5.17 46.01 16.84
CA GLU A 449 3.76 46.27 16.67
C GLU A 449 3.15 44.90 16.27
N ARG A 450 2.04 44.51 16.91
CA ARG A 450 1.14 43.45 16.46
C ARG A 450 -0.03 44.15 15.76
N ALA A 451 -0.16 44.05 14.44
CA ALA A 451 -1.44 44.22 13.75
C ALA A 451 -1.36 43.81 12.27
N LYS A 452 -1.86 42.62 11.92
CA LYS A 452 -2.45 42.33 10.60
C LYS A 452 -3.54 41.27 10.73
N GLU A 453 -4.68 41.68 11.22
CA GLU A 453 -5.99 41.09 10.91
C GLU A 453 -6.96 42.25 10.68
N ASN A 454 -6.97 42.74 9.44
CA ASN A 454 -8.07 43.47 8.84
C ASN A 454 -8.21 42.89 7.43
N ASP A 455 -9.33 42.22 7.17
CA ASP A 455 -10.21 42.51 6.05
C ASP A 455 -11.14 41.33 5.82
N MET A 456 -12.40 41.49 6.25
CA MET A 456 -13.58 41.41 5.38
C MET A 456 -14.82 41.20 6.25
N GLU A 457 -15.52 42.29 6.53
CA GLU A 457 -16.99 42.33 6.45
C GLU A 457 -17.45 43.78 6.65
N THR A 458 -17.81 44.46 5.55
CA THR A 458 -19.09 45.18 5.45
C THR A 458 -19.30 45.62 4.01
N ASN A 459 -20.38 45.09 3.44
CA ASN A 459 -21.24 45.82 2.50
C ASN A 459 -22.18 46.70 3.33
#